data_AF-A0A2N7Y028-F1
#
_entry.id   AF-A0A2N7Y028-F1
#
_cell.length_a   1.000
_cell.length_b   1.000
_cell.length_c   1.000
_cell.angle_alpha   90.00
_cell.angle_beta   90.00
_cell.angle_gamma   90.00
#
_symmetry.space_group_name_H-M   'P 1'
#
loop_
_entity.id
_entity.type
_entity.pdbx_description
1 polymer ?
#
loop_
_entity_poly.entity_id
_entity_poly.type
_entity_poly.pdbx_seq_one_letter_code
_entity_poly.pdbx_strand_id
1 'polypeptide(L)'
;MKKHTGKGKKKKKKHNAPTVSVPFVEPDFIENTSYKCVRFQDDRVCLDEIFKRLSPALGLKLVYSEKPSKEIGSIDFPSLTLTVFTLGRTVDVQRFALACLIGHVVMGHGSYMMSAVCYEQFTDIDLRSRVSAESSSSIDWQSRFFACCLLMPRQVFNGYFVHLQGELGFKNRGHGPIYLDNQPCNQLLYSEILNEMRIFFSVPKFLVEFRINSLKLLVDARMPIRVAEEAIGKIFS
;
A
#
# COMPACT_ATOMS: atom_id res chain seq x y z
N MET A 1 5.06 -68.91 -26.80
CA MET A 1 4.09 -68.18 -27.66
C MET A 1 3.18 -67.32 -26.78
N LYS A 2 3.17 -65.99 -26.99
CA LYS A 2 2.12 -65.00 -26.61
C LYS A 2 1.84 -64.80 -25.10
N LYS A 3 1.68 -63.61 -24.53
CA LYS A 3 1.55 -62.22 -25.02
C LYS A 3 1.88 -61.27 -23.85
N HIS A 4 2.64 -60.22 -24.13
CA HIS A 4 2.71 -59.00 -23.34
C HIS A 4 1.33 -58.34 -23.23
N THR A 5 0.96 -57.86 -22.04
CA THR A 5 -0.11 -56.86 -21.86
C THR A 5 0.48 -55.64 -21.13
N GLY A 6 0.97 -54.70 -21.93
CA GLY A 6 1.35 -53.37 -21.45
C GLY A 6 0.12 -52.57 -21.05
N LYS A 7 0.03 -52.21 -19.77
CA LYS A 7 -0.92 -51.18 -19.31
C LYS A 7 -0.38 -49.80 -19.69
N GLY A 8 -0.87 -49.26 -20.81
CA GLY A 8 -0.64 -47.88 -21.19
C GLY A 8 -1.29 -46.91 -20.20
N LYS A 9 -0.49 -46.25 -19.36
CA LYS A 9 -0.91 -45.08 -18.59
C LYS A 9 -1.18 -43.93 -19.57
N LYS A 10 -2.45 -43.68 -19.91
CA LYS A 10 -2.87 -42.43 -20.56
C LYS A 10 -2.56 -41.26 -19.61
N LYS A 11 -1.44 -40.58 -19.84
CA LYS A 11 -1.19 -39.24 -19.29
C LYS A 11 -2.31 -38.32 -19.80
N LYS A 12 -3.30 -38.02 -18.96
CA LYS A 12 -4.24 -36.92 -19.19
C LYS A 12 -3.39 -35.64 -19.24
N LYS A 13 -3.18 -35.08 -20.44
CA LYS A 13 -2.71 -33.70 -20.60
C LYS A 13 -3.77 -32.82 -19.93
N LYS A 14 -3.46 -32.26 -18.75
CA LYS A 14 -4.23 -31.15 -18.18
C LYS A 14 -4.05 -30.00 -19.18
N HIS A 15 -5.09 -29.72 -19.96
CA HIS A 15 -5.21 -28.42 -20.61
C HIS A 15 -5.41 -27.41 -19.48
N ASN A 16 -4.32 -26.76 -19.04
CA ASN A 16 -4.44 -25.58 -18.18
C ASN A 16 -5.17 -24.53 -19.01
N ALA A 17 -6.40 -24.21 -18.62
CA ALA A 17 -7.11 -23.07 -19.17
C ALA A 17 -6.24 -21.81 -18.99
N PRO A 18 -6.24 -20.88 -19.96
CA PRO A 18 -5.41 -19.69 -19.88
C PRO A 18 -5.75 -18.90 -18.62
N THR A 19 -4.71 -18.50 -17.88
CA THR A 19 -4.85 -17.65 -16.70
C THR A 19 -5.01 -16.20 -17.12
N VAL A 20 -5.87 -15.46 -16.41
CA VAL A 20 -6.07 -14.02 -16.55
C VAL A 20 -5.06 -13.30 -15.65
N SER A 21 -4.36 -12.31 -16.18
CA SER A 21 -3.51 -11.41 -15.41
C SER A 21 -4.23 -10.10 -15.11
N VAL A 22 -3.98 -9.54 -13.93
CA VAL A 22 -4.39 -8.16 -13.63
C VAL A 22 -3.62 -7.20 -14.54
N PRO A 23 -4.29 -6.23 -15.18
CA PRO A 23 -3.62 -5.26 -16.02
C PRO A 23 -2.69 -4.38 -15.20
N PHE A 24 -1.56 -4.00 -15.80
CA PHE A 24 -0.75 -2.91 -15.29
C PHE A 24 -1.54 -1.61 -15.39
N VAL A 25 -1.45 -0.78 -14.34
CA VAL A 25 -2.12 0.52 -14.27
C VAL A 25 -1.07 1.57 -13.95
N GLU A 26 -0.99 2.59 -14.80
CA GLU A 26 -0.05 3.70 -14.62
C GLU A 26 -0.29 4.46 -13.30
N PRO A 27 0.78 4.84 -12.57
CA PRO A 27 0.64 5.60 -11.33
C PRO A 27 -0.21 6.86 -11.48
N ASP A 28 -0.02 7.64 -12.55
CA ASP A 28 -0.82 8.86 -12.77
C ASP A 28 -2.31 8.57 -12.96
N PHE A 29 -2.67 7.41 -13.52
CA PHE A 29 -4.08 7.02 -13.60
C PHE A 29 -4.66 6.75 -12.21
N ILE A 30 -3.93 6.02 -11.37
CA ILE A 30 -4.37 5.72 -9.99
C ILE A 30 -4.51 7.01 -9.19
N GLU A 31 -3.54 7.92 -9.29
CA GLU A 31 -3.55 9.19 -8.58
C GLU A 31 -4.68 10.12 -9.02
N ASN A 32 -4.94 10.21 -10.33
CA ASN A 32 -6.09 10.95 -10.84
C ASN A 32 -7.42 10.32 -10.40
N THR A 33 -7.47 8.99 -10.32
CA THR A 33 -8.66 8.25 -9.87
C THR A 33 -8.91 8.47 -8.38
N SER A 34 -7.88 8.39 -7.54
CA SER A 34 -8.00 8.67 -6.11
C SER A 34 -8.42 10.13 -5.88
N TYR A 35 -7.86 11.08 -6.64
CA TYR A 35 -8.20 12.50 -6.51
C TYR A 35 -9.69 12.79 -6.80
N LYS A 36 -10.30 12.10 -7.77
CA LYS A 36 -11.75 12.22 -8.05
C LYS A 36 -12.61 11.80 -6.84
N CYS A 37 -12.11 10.88 -6.02
CA CYS A 37 -12.78 10.45 -4.79
C CYS A 37 -12.62 11.45 -3.65
N VAL A 38 -11.53 12.24 -3.60
CA VAL A 38 -11.18 13.09 -2.45
C VAL A 38 -12.33 13.98 -2.00
N ARG A 39 -12.66 13.93 -0.72
CA ARG A 39 -13.57 14.86 -0.04
C ARG A 39 -12.87 15.38 1.20
N PHE A 40 -12.87 16.69 1.37
CA PHE A 40 -12.24 17.32 2.53
C PHE A 40 -13.30 17.67 3.59
N GLN A 41 -12.90 17.51 4.84
CA GLN A 41 -13.57 18.03 6.02
C GLN A 41 -12.47 18.41 7.02
N ASP A 42 -12.51 19.65 7.51
CA ASP A 42 -11.49 20.21 8.43
C ASP A 42 -10.05 19.95 7.95
N ASP A 43 -9.77 20.38 6.71
CA ASP A 43 -8.48 20.28 6.00
C ASP A 43 -7.92 18.85 5.82
N ARG A 44 -8.72 17.82 6.09
CA ARG A 44 -8.33 16.42 5.95
C ARG A 44 -9.27 15.65 5.05
N VAL A 45 -8.76 14.58 4.45
CA VAL A 45 -9.58 13.68 3.64
C VAL A 45 -10.54 12.90 4.54
N CYS A 46 -11.83 13.06 4.30
CA CYS A 46 -12.92 12.43 5.02
C CYS A 46 -13.32 11.12 4.34
N LEU A 47 -12.79 10.00 4.83
CA LEU A 47 -13.04 8.67 4.27
C LEU A 47 -14.50 8.23 4.44
N ASP A 48 -15.18 8.68 5.49
CA ASP A 48 -16.58 8.33 5.74
C ASP A 48 -17.50 8.92 4.66
N GLU A 49 -17.28 10.17 4.26
CA GLU A 49 -18.01 10.80 3.16
C GLU A 49 -17.73 10.13 1.82
N ILE A 50 -16.48 9.69 1.60
CA ILE A 50 -16.11 8.91 0.41
C ILE A 50 -16.87 7.57 0.40
N PHE A 51 -16.85 6.84 1.52
CA PHE A 51 -17.52 5.56 1.64
C PHE A 51 -19.04 5.70 1.49
N LYS A 52 -19.67 6.70 2.13
CA LYS A 52 -21.11 6.99 2.00
C LYS A 52 -21.54 7.22 0.55
N ARG A 53 -20.67 7.77 -0.29
CA ARG A 53 -20.96 7.97 -1.72
C ARG A 53 -20.81 6.68 -2.53
N LEU A 54 -19.82 5.85 -2.20
CA LEU A 54 -19.57 4.59 -2.91
C LEU A 54 -20.59 3.49 -2.54
N SER A 55 -21.00 3.45 -1.27
CA SER A 55 -21.82 2.37 -0.71
C SER A 55 -23.17 2.17 -1.42
N PRO A 56 -24.01 3.20 -1.68
CA PRO A 56 -25.33 2.98 -2.29
C PRO A 56 -25.27 2.41 -3.71
N ALA A 57 -24.27 2.83 -4.49
CA ALA A 57 -24.11 2.36 -5.87
C ALA A 57 -23.64 0.91 -5.95
N LEU A 58 -22.97 0.42 -4.91
CA LEU A 58 -22.26 -0.86 -4.90
C LEU A 58 -22.74 -1.84 -3.83
N GLY A 59 -23.70 -1.46 -2.98
CA GLY A 59 -24.19 -2.31 -1.88
C GLY A 59 -23.16 -2.59 -0.78
N LEU A 60 -22.14 -1.73 -0.61
CA LEU A 60 -21.04 -1.97 0.32
C LEU A 60 -21.46 -1.78 1.77
N LYS A 61 -20.94 -2.64 2.65
CA LYS A 61 -21.08 -2.55 4.10
C LYS A 61 -19.73 -2.26 4.72
N LEU A 62 -19.69 -1.33 5.68
CA LEU A 62 -18.49 -1.05 6.47
C LEU A 62 -18.74 -1.46 7.92
N VAL A 63 -17.80 -2.23 8.47
CA VAL A 63 -17.82 -2.72 9.85
C VAL A 63 -16.53 -2.29 10.53
N TYR A 64 -16.64 -1.57 11.64
CA TYR A 64 -15.53 -1.37 12.57
C TYR A 64 -15.57 -2.48 13.60
N SER A 65 -14.51 -3.27 13.70
CA SER A 65 -14.44 -4.43 14.56
C SER A 65 -13.43 -4.22 15.69
N GLU A 66 -13.89 -4.36 16.93
CA GLU A 66 -13.06 -4.37 18.14
C GLU A 66 -12.53 -5.78 18.48
N LYS A 67 -12.62 -6.74 17.55
CA LYS A 67 -12.06 -8.07 17.77
C LYS A 67 -10.54 -8.00 17.78
N PRO A 68 -9.85 -8.71 18.70
CA PRO A 68 -8.41 -8.85 18.64
C PRO A 68 -7.97 -9.46 17.30
N SER A 69 -7.19 -8.71 16.52
CA SER A 69 -6.63 -9.19 15.26
C SER A 69 -5.24 -8.58 15.01
N LYS A 70 -4.39 -9.35 14.34
CA LYS A 70 -3.11 -8.85 13.79
C LYS A 70 -3.31 -8.02 12.51
N GLU A 71 -4.47 -8.18 11.88
CA GLU A 71 -4.87 -7.54 10.64
C GLU A 71 -5.34 -6.12 10.93
N ILE A 72 -5.25 -5.22 9.96
CA ILE A 72 -5.73 -3.85 10.08
C ILE A 72 -7.06 -3.66 9.33
N GLY A 73 -7.34 -4.49 8.33
CA GLY A 73 -8.62 -4.53 7.66
C GLY A 73 -8.78 -5.74 6.76
N SER A 74 -10.00 -5.95 6.27
CA SER A 74 -10.30 -7.00 5.28
C SER A 74 -11.46 -6.60 4.39
N ILE A 75 -11.50 -7.17 3.19
CA ILE A 75 -12.63 -7.05 2.26
C ILE A 75 -13.04 -8.43 1.80
N ASP A 76 -14.35 -8.69 1.82
CA ASP A 76 -14.97 -9.86 1.23
C ASP A 76 -15.92 -9.41 0.12
N PHE A 77 -15.59 -9.70 -1.14
CA PHE A 77 -16.40 -9.27 -2.28
C PHE A 77 -17.74 -10.01 -2.41
N PRO A 78 -17.87 -11.31 -2.09
CA PRO A 78 -19.17 -11.99 -2.09
C PRO A 78 -20.21 -11.31 -1.20
N SER A 79 -19.84 -10.91 0.03
CA SER A 79 -20.74 -10.21 0.96
C SER A 79 -20.71 -8.69 0.84
N LEU A 80 -19.78 -8.15 0.04
CA LEU A 80 -19.52 -6.71 -0.14
C LEU A 80 -19.22 -6.01 1.19
N THR A 81 -18.51 -6.70 2.08
CA THR A 81 -18.21 -6.23 3.43
C THR A 81 -16.75 -5.81 3.55
N LEU A 82 -16.53 -4.57 3.98
CA LEU A 82 -15.25 -4.02 4.40
C LEU A 82 -15.21 -4.03 5.93
N THR A 83 -14.16 -4.60 6.50
CA THR A 83 -13.94 -4.61 7.95
C THR A 83 -12.67 -3.85 8.27
N VAL A 84 -12.73 -2.90 9.21
CA VAL A 84 -11.56 -2.22 9.78
C VAL A 84 -11.41 -2.68 11.23
N PHE A 85 -10.26 -3.25 11.57
CA PHE A 85 -9.98 -3.69 12.93
C PHE A 85 -9.42 -2.53 13.76
N THR A 86 -10.08 -2.20 14.87
CA THR A 86 -9.79 -0.98 15.64
C THR A 86 -9.09 -1.25 16.96
N LEU A 87 -9.24 -2.45 17.53
CA LEU A 87 -8.67 -2.77 18.85
C LEU A 87 -7.14 -2.67 18.84
N GLY A 88 -6.59 -1.79 19.68
CA GLY A 88 -5.15 -1.56 19.80
C GLY A 88 -4.52 -0.88 18.59
N ARG A 89 -5.33 -0.29 17.69
CA ARG A 89 -4.86 0.41 16.48
C ARG A 89 -5.04 1.90 16.62
N THR A 90 -4.01 2.65 16.28
CA THR A 90 -4.04 4.10 16.19
C THR A 90 -4.93 4.56 15.02
N VAL A 91 -5.46 5.78 15.09
CA VAL A 91 -6.39 6.33 14.09
C VAL A 91 -5.77 6.37 12.68
N ASP A 92 -4.49 6.68 12.58
CA ASP A 92 -3.75 6.69 11.32
C ASP A 92 -3.71 5.30 10.63
N VAL A 93 -3.53 4.23 11.40
CA VAL A 93 -3.56 2.85 10.89
C VAL A 93 -4.97 2.47 10.44
N GLN A 94 -6.01 2.84 11.19
CA GLN A 94 -7.40 2.60 10.81
C GLN A 94 -7.77 3.34 9.51
N ARG A 95 -7.31 4.60 9.36
CA ARG A 95 -7.49 5.40 8.13
C ARG A 95 -6.79 4.77 6.94
N PHE A 96 -5.55 4.32 7.12
CA PHE A 96 -4.82 3.60 6.09
C PHE A 96 -5.55 2.32 5.66
N ALA A 97 -6.01 1.51 6.62
CA ALA A 97 -6.77 0.31 6.33
C ALA A 97 -8.01 0.61 5.49
N LEU A 98 -8.86 1.55 5.92
CA LEU A 98 -10.07 1.92 5.17
C LEU A 98 -9.74 2.44 3.76
N ALA A 99 -8.70 3.27 3.62
CA ALA A 99 -8.29 3.79 2.32
C ALA A 99 -7.82 2.67 1.37
N CYS A 100 -7.09 1.66 1.87
CA CYS A 100 -6.71 0.47 1.09
C CYS A 100 -7.93 -0.33 0.62
N LEU A 101 -8.90 -0.55 1.51
CA LEU A 101 -10.13 -1.27 1.17
C LEU A 101 -10.96 -0.51 0.13
N ILE A 102 -11.07 0.82 0.26
CA ILE A 102 -11.67 1.68 -0.77
C ILE A 102 -10.91 1.54 -2.09
N GLY A 103 -9.57 1.49 -2.06
CA GLY A 103 -8.74 1.26 -3.24
C GLY A 103 -9.10 -0.05 -3.96
N HIS A 104 -9.28 -1.15 -3.25
CA HIS A 104 -9.71 -2.40 -3.86
C HIS A 104 -11.07 -2.30 -4.57
N VAL A 105 -12.01 -1.57 -3.97
CA VAL A 105 -13.33 -1.33 -4.56
C VAL A 105 -13.23 -0.47 -5.81
N VAL A 106 -12.58 0.70 -5.71
CA VAL A 106 -12.52 1.70 -6.79
C VAL A 106 -11.72 1.18 -7.98
N MET A 107 -10.67 0.41 -7.75
CA MET A 107 -9.85 -0.19 -8.80
C MET A 107 -10.47 -1.44 -9.43
N GLY A 108 -11.68 -1.85 -9.00
CA GLY A 108 -12.37 -2.99 -9.57
C GLY A 108 -11.69 -4.33 -9.29
N HIS A 109 -10.92 -4.44 -8.20
CA HIS A 109 -10.17 -5.66 -7.87
C HIS A 109 -11.07 -6.87 -7.59
N GLY A 110 -12.36 -6.64 -7.31
CA GLY A 110 -13.36 -7.70 -7.11
C GLY A 110 -13.58 -8.62 -8.31
N SER A 111 -13.15 -8.21 -9.51
CA SER A 111 -13.13 -9.08 -10.70
C SER A 111 -12.00 -10.12 -10.68
N TYR A 112 -10.98 -9.92 -9.83
CA TYR A 112 -9.76 -10.75 -9.80
C TYR A 112 -9.56 -11.48 -8.47
N MET A 113 -10.13 -10.98 -7.38
CA MET A 113 -10.00 -11.58 -6.04
C MET A 113 -11.38 -11.82 -5.38
N MET A 114 -11.44 -12.83 -4.53
CA MET A 114 -12.59 -13.16 -3.68
C MET A 114 -12.57 -12.31 -2.41
N SER A 115 -11.40 -12.21 -1.78
CA SER A 115 -11.20 -11.44 -0.57
C SER A 115 -9.75 -10.96 -0.46
N ALA A 116 -9.52 -10.02 0.46
CA ALA A 116 -8.18 -9.63 0.87
C ALA A 116 -8.15 -9.30 2.36
N VAL A 117 -7.00 -9.58 2.98
CA VAL A 117 -6.70 -9.28 4.38
C VAL A 117 -5.48 -8.37 4.41
N CYS A 118 -5.68 -7.15 4.88
CA CYS A 118 -4.65 -6.12 4.92
C CYS A 118 -3.89 -6.16 6.25
N TYR A 119 -2.57 -6.15 6.16
CA TYR A 119 -1.64 -5.87 7.24
C TYR A 119 -0.96 -4.51 6.99
N GLU A 120 -0.19 -3.99 7.94
CA GLU A 120 0.53 -2.72 7.73
C GLU A 120 1.54 -2.83 6.58
N GLN A 121 2.22 -3.97 6.46
CA GLN A 121 3.35 -4.15 5.53
C GLN A 121 2.99 -4.86 4.21
N PHE A 122 1.96 -5.70 4.20
CA PHE A 122 1.53 -6.46 3.02
C PHE A 122 0.02 -6.70 3.05
N THR A 123 -0.51 -7.30 1.98
CA THR A 123 -1.90 -7.77 1.91
C THR A 123 -1.91 -9.23 1.46
N ASP A 124 -2.61 -10.08 2.20
CA ASP A 124 -2.90 -11.44 1.76
C ASP A 124 -4.16 -11.42 0.87
N ILE A 125 -4.04 -11.92 -0.35
CA ILE A 125 -5.09 -11.84 -1.38
C ILE A 125 -5.54 -13.24 -1.78
N ASP A 126 -6.83 -13.51 -1.62
CA ASP A 126 -7.47 -14.72 -2.13
C ASP A 126 -7.94 -14.49 -3.57
N LEU A 127 -7.15 -14.98 -4.53
CA LEU A 127 -7.41 -14.78 -5.95
C LEU A 127 -8.57 -15.66 -6.45
N ARG A 128 -9.35 -15.14 -7.39
CA ARG A 128 -10.35 -15.94 -8.10
C ARG A 128 -9.68 -17.03 -8.92
N SER A 129 -10.41 -18.13 -9.13
CA SER A 129 -9.96 -19.21 -10.01
C SER A 129 -9.59 -18.66 -11.38
N ARG A 130 -8.46 -19.12 -11.94
CA ARG A 130 -7.90 -18.70 -13.24
C ARG A 130 -7.19 -17.33 -13.23
N VAL A 131 -7.08 -16.63 -12.11
CA VAL A 131 -6.20 -15.45 -12.04
C VAL A 131 -4.76 -15.90 -11.75
N SER A 132 -3.78 -15.27 -12.41
CA SER A 132 -2.35 -15.56 -12.19
C SER A 132 -1.92 -15.18 -10.78
N ALA A 133 -1.15 -16.02 -10.10
CA ALA A 133 -0.61 -15.75 -8.76
C ALA A 133 0.23 -14.47 -8.69
N GLU A 134 0.95 -14.15 -9.78
CA GLU A 134 1.74 -12.92 -9.93
C GLU A 134 0.88 -11.64 -9.86
N SER A 135 -0.43 -11.76 -10.06
CA SER A 135 -1.35 -10.62 -9.97
C SER A 135 -1.51 -10.11 -8.54
N SER A 136 -1.23 -10.93 -7.51
CA SER A 136 -1.36 -10.53 -6.10
C SER A 136 -0.52 -9.29 -5.78
N SER A 137 0.76 -9.28 -6.19
CA SER A 137 1.65 -8.13 -5.96
C SER A 137 1.18 -6.87 -6.69
N SER A 138 0.61 -7.02 -7.88
CA SER A 138 0.05 -5.88 -8.63
C SER A 138 -1.19 -5.31 -7.94
N ILE A 139 -2.10 -6.17 -7.48
CA ILE A 139 -3.30 -5.76 -6.76
C ILE A 139 -2.94 -5.04 -5.46
N ASP A 140 -2.02 -5.60 -4.66
CA ASP A 140 -1.57 -5.00 -3.39
C ASP A 140 -0.91 -3.65 -3.64
N TRP A 141 0.00 -3.57 -4.62
CA TRP A 141 0.64 -2.31 -4.98
C TRP A 141 -0.38 -1.26 -5.44
N GLN A 142 -1.32 -1.62 -6.32
CA GLN A 142 -2.33 -0.69 -6.83
C GLN A 142 -3.24 -0.16 -5.71
N SER A 143 -3.71 -1.01 -4.79
CA SER A 143 -4.58 -0.57 -3.69
C SER A 143 -3.84 0.28 -2.66
N ARG A 144 -2.60 -0.07 -2.31
CA ARG A 144 -1.75 0.73 -1.42
C ARG A 144 -1.37 2.06 -2.03
N PHE A 145 -1.03 2.09 -3.33
CA PHE A 145 -0.72 3.33 -4.04
C PHE A 145 -1.96 4.23 -4.16
N PHE A 146 -3.13 3.65 -4.41
CA PHE A 146 -4.39 4.38 -4.34
C PHE A 146 -4.62 4.99 -2.96
N ALA A 147 -4.46 4.21 -1.88
CA ALA A 147 -4.64 4.68 -0.51
C ALA A 147 -3.68 5.84 -0.17
N CYS A 148 -2.42 5.72 -0.59
CA CYS A 148 -1.40 6.75 -0.46
C CYS A 148 -1.83 8.05 -1.14
N CYS A 149 -2.24 7.99 -2.42
CA CYS A 149 -2.68 9.15 -3.18
C CYS A 149 -4.00 9.74 -2.66
N LEU A 150 -4.91 8.91 -2.15
CA LEU A 150 -6.18 9.34 -1.56
C LEU A 150 -5.95 10.12 -0.27
N LEU A 151 -5.14 9.59 0.64
CA LEU A 151 -4.89 10.19 1.96
C LEU A 151 -3.95 11.40 1.89
N MET A 152 -3.06 11.44 0.90
CA MET A 152 -2.10 12.50 0.69
C MET A 152 -2.18 13.06 -0.75
N PRO A 153 -3.27 13.78 -1.11
CA PRO A 153 -3.44 14.34 -2.45
C PRO A 153 -2.24 15.20 -2.86
N ARG A 154 -1.77 15.06 -4.12
CA ARG A 154 -0.49 15.62 -4.60
C ARG A 154 -0.31 17.09 -4.26
N GLN A 155 -1.34 17.89 -4.53
CA GLN A 155 -1.31 19.34 -4.35
C GLN A 155 -1.21 19.71 -2.87
N VAL A 156 -1.96 19.00 -2.00
CA VAL A 156 -1.92 19.21 -0.55
C VAL A 156 -0.59 18.77 0.03
N PHE A 157 -0.08 17.61 -0.41
CA PHE A 157 1.23 17.09 -0.01
C PHE A 157 2.36 18.06 -0.36
N ASN A 158 2.42 18.52 -1.62
CA ASN A 158 3.45 19.45 -2.05
C ASN A 158 3.33 20.82 -1.36
N GLY A 159 2.09 21.32 -1.14
CA GLY A 159 1.87 22.57 -0.42
C GLY A 159 2.39 22.52 1.01
N TYR A 160 2.04 21.45 1.74
CA TYR A 160 2.53 21.25 3.10
C TYR A 160 4.04 20.96 3.15
N PHE A 161 4.59 20.28 2.15
CA PHE A 161 6.03 20.05 2.01
C PHE A 161 6.82 21.35 1.87
N VAL A 162 6.35 22.29 1.03
CA VAL A 162 6.97 23.61 0.88
C VAL A 162 6.85 24.43 2.17
N HIS A 163 5.73 24.32 2.89
CA HIS A 163 5.59 24.94 4.21
C HIS A 163 6.65 24.40 5.19
N LEU A 164 6.79 23.07 5.30
CA LEU A 164 7.82 22.46 6.15
C LEU A 164 9.25 22.83 5.73
N GLN A 165 9.51 23.02 4.43
CA GLN A 165 10.80 23.53 3.96
C GLN A 165 11.15 24.89 4.57
N GLY A 166 10.16 25.77 4.69
CA GLY A 166 10.30 27.07 5.37
C GLY A 166 10.57 26.90 6.86
N GLU A 167 9.72 26.14 7.55
CA GLU A 167 9.77 25.97 9.02
C GLU A 167 11.07 25.28 9.48
N LEU A 168 11.49 24.21 8.79
CA LEU A 168 12.68 23.44 9.15
C LEU A 168 13.96 23.96 8.48
N GLY A 169 13.85 24.96 7.60
CA GLY A 169 15.00 25.63 6.98
C GLY A 169 15.82 24.75 6.01
N PHE A 170 15.25 23.67 5.47
CA PHE A 170 15.94 22.84 4.49
C PHE A 170 15.66 23.29 3.05
N LYS A 171 16.68 23.17 2.19
CA LYS A 171 16.63 23.65 0.80
C LYS A 171 17.14 22.58 -0.13
N ASN A 172 16.64 22.58 -1.37
CA ASN A 172 17.25 21.81 -2.44
C ASN A 172 18.63 22.42 -2.76
N ARG A 173 19.70 21.72 -2.38
CA ARG A 173 21.10 22.15 -2.61
C ARG A 173 21.71 21.55 -3.88
N GLY A 174 20.87 21.21 -4.87
CA GLY A 174 21.31 20.59 -6.13
C GLY A 174 21.34 19.06 -6.11
N HIS A 175 20.96 18.44 -4.99
CA HIS A 175 20.87 16.98 -4.85
C HIS A 175 19.44 16.46 -4.72
N GLY A 176 18.43 17.32 -4.88
CA GLY A 176 17.01 16.97 -4.69
C GLY A 176 16.39 17.64 -3.45
N PRO A 177 15.06 17.57 -3.29
CA PRO A 177 14.35 18.24 -2.19
C PRO A 177 14.74 17.75 -0.80
N ILE A 178 14.94 16.44 -0.64
CA ILE A 178 15.49 15.80 0.56
C ILE A 178 16.73 15.02 0.12
N TYR A 179 17.88 15.30 0.74
CA TYR A 179 19.09 14.52 0.58
C TYR A 179 19.36 13.76 1.88
N LEU A 180 19.37 12.43 1.80
CA LEU A 180 19.53 11.56 2.96
C LEU A 180 20.82 10.74 2.80
N ASP A 181 21.82 11.02 3.62
CA ASP A 181 23.05 10.23 3.71
C ASP A 181 23.26 9.69 5.15
N ASN A 182 24.46 9.21 5.44
CA ASN A 182 24.79 8.69 6.76
C ASN A 182 25.08 9.77 7.81
N GLN A 183 25.00 11.07 7.47
CA GLN A 183 25.23 12.14 8.43
C GLN A 183 24.03 12.27 9.40
N PRO A 184 24.27 12.36 10.72
CA PRO A 184 23.18 12.45 11.70
C PRO A 184 22.21 13.61 11.47
N CYS A 185 22.69 14.76 11.01
CA CYS A 185 21.83 15.91 10.72
C CYS A 185 20.81 15.63 9.62
N ASN A 186 21.20 14.93 8.55
CA ASN A 186 20.31 14.58 7.44
C ASN A 186 19.29 13.51 7.87
N GLN A 187 19.70 12.54 8.71
CA GLN A 187 18.79 11.54 9.26
C GLN A 187 17.77 12.14 10.23
N LEU A 188 18.21 13.03 11.12
CA LEU A 188 17.32 13.74 12.05
C LEU A 188 16.33 14.61 11.30
N LEU A 189 16.79 15.40 10.32
CA LEU A 189 15.92 16.21 9.47
C LEU A 189 14.89 15.35 8.73
N TYR A 190 15.32 14.24 8.12
CA TYR A 190 14.39 13.35 7.42
C TYR A 190 13.37 12.73 8.37
N SER A 191 13.80 12.30 9.56
CA SER A 191 12.88 11.78 10.56
C SER A 191 11.86 12.83 11.02
N GLU A 192 12.28 14.09 11.14
CA GLU A 192 11.40 15.20 11.51
C GLU A 192 10.38 15.51 10.41
N ILE A 193 10.83 15.59 9.15
CA ILE A 193 9.94 15.75 7.99
C ILE A 193 8.88 14.64 7.98
N LEU A 194 9.29 13.38 8.20
CA LEU A 194 8.35 12.27 8.26
C LEU A 194 7.36 12.38 9.42
N ASN A 195 7.80 12.84 10.59
CA ASN A 195 6.95 13.02 11.76
C ASN A 195 5.90 14.11 11.52
N GLU A 196 6.31 15.28 11.03
CA GLU A 196 5.39 16.38 10.74
C GLU A 196 4.33 16.00 9.68
N MET A 197 4.78 15.39 8.59
CA MET A 197 3.91 14.90 7.51
C MET A 197 2.91 13.86 8.01
N ARG A 198 3.35 12.91 8.85
CA ARG A 198 2.46 11.85 9.35
C ARG A 198 1.38 12.42 10.27
N ILE A 199 1.72 13.45 11.06
CA ILE A 199 0.79 14.14 11.97
C ILE A 199 -0.24 14.91 11.14
N PHE A 200 0.22 15.72 10.19
CA PHE A 200 -0.65 16.54 9.34
C PHE A 200 -1.65 15.70 8.55
N PHE A 201 -1.20 14.64 7.88
CA PHE A 201 -2.09 13.77 7.09
C PHE A 201 -2.83 12.70 7.92
N SER A 202 -2.44 12.51 9.19
CA SER A 202 -2.94 11.44 10.05
C SER A 202 -2.80 10.06 9.37
N VAL A 203 -1.55 9.72 9.02
CA VAL A 203 -1.18 8.48 8.33
C VAL A 203 0.05 7.81 8.98
N PRO A 204 0.27 6.50 8.77
CA PRO A 204 1.48 5.84 9.24
C PRO A 204 2.75 6.39 8.56
N LYS A 205 3.87 6.37 9.28
CA LYS A 205 5.16 6.90 8.81
C LYS A 205 5.62 6.28 7.48
N PHE A 206 5.49 4.95 7.33
CA PHE A 206 5.87 4.26 6.11
C PHE A 206 5.08 4.75 4.87
N LEU A 207 3.84 5.21 5.06
CA LEU A 207 3.02 5.70 3.96
C LEU A 207 3.52 7.07 3.47
N VAL A 208 3.98 7.91 4.40
CA VAL A 208 4.65 9.18 4.07
C VAL A 208 5.94 8.92 3.30
N GLU A 209 6.78 7.99 3.78
CA GLU A 209 8.01 7.59 3.07
C GLU A 209 7.68 7.13 1.64
N PHE A 210 6.66 6.29 1.50
CA PHE A 210 6.19 5.83 0.20
C PHE A 210 5.71 6.99 -0.68
N ARG A 211 5.01 7.99 -0.12
CA ARG A 211 4.56 9.19 -0.85
C ARG A 211 5.73 10.05 -1.32
N ILE A 212 6.69 10.33 -0.45
CA ILE A 212 7.92 11.07 -0.75
C ILE A 212 8.67 10.42 -1.92
N ASN A 213 8.84 9.10 -1.86
CA ASN A 213 9.49 8.33 -2.92
C ASN A 213 8.69 8.39 -4.24
N SER A 214 7.37 8.22 -4.18
CA SER A 214 6.52 8.29 -5.38
C SER A 214 6.57 9.64 -6.10
N LEU A 215 6.77 10.72 -5.33
CA LEU A 215 6.90 12.09 -5.84
C LEU A 215 8.35 12.47 -6.16
N LYS A 216 9.29 11.53 -6.06
CA LYS A 216 10.72 11.72 -6.33
C LYS A 216 11.33 12.88 -5.53
N LEU A 217 10.88 13.05 -4.28
CA LEU A 217 11.35 14.11 -3.39
C LEU A 217 12.60 13.70 -2.58
N LEU A 218 12.89 12.40 -2.50
CA LEU A 218 14.04 11.85 -1.77
C LEU A 218 15.15 11.43 -2.72
N VAL A 219 16.38 11.82 -2.37
CA VAL A 219 17.61 11.23 -2.86
C VAL A 219 18.30 10.53 -1.69
N ASP A 220 18.28 9.20 -1.74
CA ASP A 220 18.87 8.33 -0.72
C ASP A 220 20.31 7.98 -1.12
N ALA A 221 21.27 8.62 -0.44
CA ALA A 221 22.71 8.48 -0.61
C ALA A 221 23.36 7.76 0.59
N ARG A 222 22.56 7.06 1.42
CA ARG A 222 23.10 6.27 2.53
C ARG A 222 23.95 5.13 1.99
N MET A 223 25.17 5.02 2.50
CA MET A 223 26.01 3.86 2.24
C MET A 223 25.62 2.74 3.21
N PRO A 224 25.53 1.48 2.76
CA PRO A 224 25.37 0.36 3.67
C PRO A 224 26.49 0.41 4.71
N ILE A 225 26.15 0.14 5.97
CA ILE A 225 27.16 -0.08 7.00
C ILE A 225 27.94 -1.29 6.53
N ARG A 226 29.17 -1.07 6.05
CA ARG A 226 30.13 -2.15 5.85
C ARG A 226 30.45 -2.64 7.25
N VAL A 227 29.81 -3.74 7.66
CA VAL A 227 30.31 -4.52 8.78
C VAL A 227 31.69 -4.97 8.31
N ALA A 228 32.75 -4.34 8.82
CA ALA A 228 34.10 -4.78 8.53
C ALA A 228 34.17 -6.27 8.90
N GLU A 229 34.72 -7.11 8.03
CA GLU A 229 34.85 -8.56 8.28
C GLU A 229 35.53 -8.83 9.63
N GLU A 230 36.38 -7.89 10.10
CA GLU A 230 36.99 -7.86 11.43
C GLU A 230 35.99 -7.88 12.60
N ALA A 231 34.80 -7.29 12.46
CA ALA A 231 33.76 -7.29 13.48
C ALA A 231 33.05 -8.64 13.58
N ILE A 232 32.98 -9.41 12.49
CA ILE A 232 32.46 -10.77 12.48
C ILE A 232 33.51 -11.76 13.00
N GLY A 233 34.78 -11.56 12.64
CA GLY A 233 35.90 -12.38 13.12
C GLY A 233 36.04 -12.40 14.65
N LYS A 234 35.73 -11.28 15.32
CA LYS A 234 35.74 -11.17 16.79
C LYS A 234 34.57 -11.87 17.51
N ILE A 235 33.50 -12.21 16.79
CA ILE A 235 32.36 -12.95 17.36
C ILE A 235 32.66 -14.46 17.40
N PHE A 236 33.58 -14.92 16.54
CA PHE A 236 33.95 -16.33 16.39
C PHE A 236 35.37 -16.65 16.89
N SER A 237 36.00 -15.73 17.61
CA SER A 237 37.30 -15.90 18.30
C SER A 237 37.13 -15.86 19.80
#